data_AF-A0A3B0ZSY6-F1
#
_entry.id   AF-A0A3B0ZSY6-F1
#
_cell.length_a   1.000
_cell.length_b   1.000
_cell.length_c   1.000
_cell.angle_alpha   90.00
_cell.angle_beta   90.00
_cell.angle_gamma   90.00
#
_symmetry.space_group_name_H-M   'P 1'
#
loop_
_entity.id
_entity.type
_entity.pdbx_description
1 polymer ?
#
loop_
_entity_poly.entity_id
_entity_poly.type
_entity_poly.pdbx_seq_one_letter_code
_entity_poly.pdbx_strand_id
1 'polypeptide(L)' 'MIKFIDRLTSHAGLMAAWMFFAIGMMITYEVVMRKVFNAPTVWADEMARFFQIWAVYLAGAYVLKNRQLI' A
#
# COMPACT_ATOMS: atom_id res chain seq x y z
N MET A 1 -3.82 3.02 -27.94
CA MET A 1 -2.70 2.52 -27.12
C MET A 1 -2.46 3.41 -25.88
N ILE A 2 -2.21 4.71 -26.05
CA ILE A 2 -1.96 5.65 -24.92
C ILE A 2 -3.13 5.69 -23.91
N LYS A 3 -4.38 5.80 -24.38
CA LYS A 3 -5.59 5.76 -23.52
C LYS A 3 -5.77 4.46 -22.70
N PHE A 4 -5.15 3.36 -23.12
CA PHE A 4 -5.21 2.09 -22.40
C PHE A 4 -4.18 2.07 -21.26
N ILE A 5 -2.96 2.53 -21.56
CA ILE A 5 -1.90 2.74 -20.57
C ILE A 5 -2.38 3.72 -19.50
N ASP A 6 -3.00 4.84 -19.90
CA ASP A 6 -3.54 5.82 -18.96
C ASP A 6 -4.57 5.22 -18.00
N ARG A 7 -5.46 4.36 -18.50
CA ARG A 7 -6.45 3.67 -17.67
C ARG A 7 -5.80 2.67 -16.72
N LEU A 8 -4.86 1.87 -17.21
CA LEU A 8 -4.09 0.92 -16.38
C LEU A 8 -3.36 1.63 -15.25
N THR A 9 -2.64 2.71 -15.56
CA THR A 9 -1.92 3.50 -14.57
C THR A 9 -2.86 4.12 -13.52
N SER A 10 -4.04 4.60 -13.92
CA SER A 10 -5.04 5.11 -12.98
C SER A 10 -5.60 4.02 -12.06
N HIS A 11 -5.86 2.81 -12.59
CA HIS A 11 -6.30 1.68 -11.74
C HIS A 11 -5.18 1.21 -10.80
N ALA A 12 -3.93 1.19 -11.27
CA ALA A 12 -2.77 0.87 -10.43
C ALA A 12 -2.63 1.86 -9.27
N GLY A 13 -2.84 3.16 -9.51
CA GLY A 13 -2.86 4.17 -8.45
C GLY A 13 -3.96 3.93 -7.42
N LEU A 14 -5.18 3.58 -7.86
CA LEU A 14 -6.28 3.25 -6.96
C LEU A 14 -5.99 1.98 -6.14
N MET A 15 -5.44 0.94 -6.78
CA MET A 15 -5.02 -0.28 -6.08
C MET A 15 -3.95 0.03 -5.03
N ALA A 16 -2.96 0.85 -5.37
CA ALA A 16 -1.92 1.26 -4.43
C ALA A 16 -2.50 2.01 -3.22
N ALA A 17 -3.47 2.90 -3.42
CA ALA A 17 -4.15 3.60 -2.33
C ALA A 17 -4.85 2.62 -1.36
N TRP A 18 -5.54 1.61 -1.89
CA TRP A 18 -6.16 0.56 -1.09
C TRP A 18 -5.13 -0.29 -0.34
N MET A 19 -3.97 -0.57 -0.95
CA MET A 19 -2.89 -1.29 -0.27
C MET A 19 -2.31 -0.48 0.89
N PHE A 20 -2.10 0.83 0.73
CA PHE A 20 -1.68 1.70 1.83
C PHE A 20 -2.71 1.74 2.97
N PHE A 21 -4.00 1.78 2.63
CA PHE A 21 -5.07 1.69 3.63
C PHE A 21 -5.03 0.34 4.38
N ALA A 22 -4.83 -0.78 3.67
CA ALA A 22 -4.71 -2.10 4.27
C ALA A 22 -3.50 -2.21 5.22
N ILE A 23 -2.35 -1.65 4.84
CA ILE A 23 -1.16 -1.56 5.71
C ILE A 23 -1.50 -0.84 7.03
N GLY A 24 -2.20 0.30 6.94
CA GLY A 24 -2.66 1.04 8.13
C GLY A 24 -3.54 0.20 9.06
N MET A 25 -4.45 -0.60 8.49
CA MET A 25 -5.26 -1.54 9.26
C MET A 25 -4.42 -2.65 9.90
N MET A 26 -3.43 -3.20 9.20
CA MET A 26 -2.54 -4.25 9.74
C MET A 26 -1.70 -3.74 10.92
N ILE A 27 -1.13 -2.53 10.80
CA ILE A 27 -0.35 -1.91 11.88
C ILE A 27 -1.26 -1.59 13.07
N THR A 28 -2.48 -1.11 12.83
CA THR A 28 -3.45 -0.84 13.89
C THR A 28 -3.81 -2.13 14.63
N TYR A 29 -4.06 -3.22 13.89
CA TYR A 29 -4.30 -4.54 14.47
C TYR A 29 -3.10 -5.02 15.32
N GLU A 30 -1.87 -4.87 14.83
CA GLU A 30 -0.66 -5.24 15.57
C GLU A 30 -0.55 -4.45 16.88
N VAL A 31 -0.80 -3.13 16.85
CA VAL A 31 -0.79 -2.28 18.04
C VAL A 31 -1.84 -2.74 19.05
N VAL A 32 -3.06 -3.04 18.60
CA VAL A 32 -4.13 -3.55 19.47
C VAL A 32 -3.75 -4.89 20.08
N MET A 33 -3.28 -5.85 19.28
CA MET A 33 -2.88 -7.17 19.78
C MET A 33 -1.73 -7.09 20.79
N ARG A 34 -0.73 -6.26 20.50
CA ARG A 34 0.41 -6.09 21.39
C ARG A 34 0.06 -5.34 22.67
N LYS A 35 -0.74 -4.27 22.60
CA LYS A 35 -1.00 -3.39 23.75
C LYS A 35 -2.19 -3.82 24.60
N VAL A 36 -3.22 -4.42 24.00
CA VAL A 36 -4.43 -4.86 24.68
C VAL A 36 -4.35 -6.33 25.07
N PHE A 37 -3.84 -7.17 24.16
CA PHE A 37 -3.84 -8.63 24.33
C PHE A 37 -2.47 -9.20 24.73
N ASN A 38 -1.43 -8.35 24.86
CA ASN A 38 -0.05 -8.72 25.19
C ASN A 38 0.53 -9.85 24.30
N ALA A 39 0.02 -9.98 23.08
CA ALA A 39 0.39 -11.02 22.12
C ALA A 39 1.06 -10.36 20.89
N PRO A 40 2.41 -10.38 20.80
CA PRO A 40 3.11 -9.78 19.67
C PRO A 40 2.92 -10.60 18.40
N THR A 41 2.41 -9.97 17.32
CA THR A 41 2.19 -10.60 16.01
C THR A 41 3.29 -10.22 15.02
N VAL A 42 4.38 -10.98 15.00
CA VAL A 42 5.57 -10.72 14.14
C VAL A 42 5.23 -10.76 12.64
N TRP A 43 4.32 -11.66 12.25
CA TRP A 43 3.91 -11.81 10.85
C TRP A 43 3.21 -10.56 10.28
N ALA A 44 2.57 -9.74 11.14
CA ALA A 44 1.82 -8.55 10.69
C ALA A 44 2.76 -7.50 10.09
N ASP A 45 3.92 -7.28 10.71
CA ASP A 45 4.94 -6.33 10.28
C ASP A 45 5.64 -6.78 8.98
N GLU A 46 5.90 -8.08 8.84
CA GLU A 46 6.45 -8.66 7.60
C GLU A 46 5.48 -8.51 6.43
N MET A 47 4.19 -8.86 6.63
CA MET A 47 3.17 -8.68 5.61
C MET A 47 3.00 -7.20 5.23
N ALA A 48 2.96 -6.30 6.21
CA ALA A 48 2.88 -4.86 5.96
C ALA A 48 4.03 -4.37 5.07
N ARG A 49 5.28 -4.80 5.32
CA ARG A 49 6.43 -4.48 4.47
C ARG A 49 6.29 -5.01 3.05
N PHE A 50 5.83 -6.24 2.87
CA PHE A 50 5.60 -6.76 1.51
C PHE A 50 4.54 -5.95 0.77
N PHE A 51 3.40 -5.65 1.40
CA PHE A 51 2.36 -4.81 0.82
C PHE A 51 2.90 -3.41 0.48
N GLN A 52 3.76 -2.84 1.32
CA GLN A 52 4.34 -1.53 1.11
C GLN A 52 5.22 -1.49 -0.15
N ILE A 53 6.06 -2.52 -0.37
CA ILE A 53 6.91 -2.60 -1.57
C ILE A 53 6.04 -2.58 -2.85
N TRP A 54 5.01 -3.42 -2.91
CA TRP A 54 4.10 -3.46 -4.05
C TRP A 54 3.32 -2.15 -4.22
N ALA A 55 2.82 -1.58 -3.12
CA ALA A 55 2.08 -0.32 -3.14
C ALA A 55 2.95 0.82 -3.68
N VAL A 56 4.23 0.90 -3.30
CA VAL A 56 5.16 1.94 -3.78
C VAL A 56 5.40 1.81 -5.29
N TYR A 57 5.62 0.61 -5.82
CA TYR A 57 5.83 0.45 -7.26
C TYR A 57 4.57 0.79 -8.07
N LEU A 58 3.39 0.37 -7.60
CA LEU A 58 2.11 0.69 -8.26
C LEU A 58 1.77 2.20 -8.17
N ALA A 59 2.00 2.81 -7.01
CA ALA A 59 1.82 4.24 -6.82
C ALA A 59 2.81 5.06 -7.64
N GLY A 60 4.07 4.63 -7.74
CA GLY A 60 5.12 5.32 -8.48
C GLY A 60 4.75 5.54 -9.95
N ALA A 61 4.21 4.52 -10.62
CA ALA A 61 3.72 4.64 -11.98
C ALA A 61 2.60 5.69 -12.13
N TYR A 62 1.68 5.75 -11.15
CA TYR A 62 0.58 6.71 -11.13
C TYR A 62 1.05 8.15 -10.86
N VAL A 63 1.92 8.34 -9.87
CA VAL A 63 2.45 9.65 -9.49
C VAL A 63 3.33 10.24 -10.61
N LEU A 64 4.12 9.40 -11.30
CA LEU A 64 4.94 9.81 -12.43
C LEU A 64 4.09 10.28 -13.61
N LYS A 65 3.00 9.56 -13.93
CA LYS A 65 2.01 10.00 -14.94
C LYS A 65 1.45 11.39 -14.61
N ASN A 66 1.19 11.66 -13.34
CA ASN A 66 0.64 12.94 -12.89
C ASN A 66 1.71 14.04 -12.72
N ARG A 67 3.00 13.77 -13.01
CA ARG A 67 4.13 14.68 -12.75
C ARG A 67 4.15 15.25 -11.32
N GLN A 68 3.72 14.43 -10.35
CA GLN A 68 3.72 14.81 -8.93
C GLN A 68 4.98 14.32 -8.20
N LEU A 69 5.84 13.57 -8.89
CA LEU A 69 7.22 13.34 -8.51
C LEU A 69 8.07 14.43 -9.18
N ILE A 70 8.76 15.19 -8.34
CA ILE A 70 9.56 16.39 -8.61
C ILE A 70 10.39 16.29 -9.90
#